data_AF-A0A415ME89-F1
#
_entry.id   AF-A0A415ME89-F1
#
_cell.length_a   1.000
_cell.length_b   1.000
_cell.length_c   1.000
_cell.angle_alpha   90.00
_cell.angle_beta   90.00
_cell.angle_gamma   90.00
#
_symmetry.space_group_name_H-M   'P 1'
#
loop_
_entity.id
_entity.type
_entity.pdbx_description
1 polymer ?
#
loop_
_entity_poly.entity_id
_entity_poly.type
_entity_poly.pdbx_seq_one_letter_code
_entity_poly.pdbx_strand_id
1 'polypeptide(L)'
;MKILSVMNNHIEEAEKKDYGYGCTCDNCGTTFIFESSEAAYPRHINPKPNECYVSCPNCKHIITLAKCTKFKTLYELNDFKRIYDE
;
A
#
# COMPACT_ATOMS: atom_id res chain seq x y z
N MET A 1 -4.50 -31.06 27.04
CA MET A 1 -5.66 -30.14 27.07
C MET A 1 -6.28 -30.14 25.68
N LYS A 2 -7.61 -30.18 25.57
CA LYS A 2 -8.33 -30.14 24.29
C LYS A 2 -9.24 -28.92 24.27
N ILE A 3 -8.93 -27.97 23.40
CA ILE A 3 -9.78 -26.78 23.17
C ILE A 3 -10.88 -27.21 22.19
N LEU A 4 -12.14 -27.05 22.58
CA LEU A 4 -13.29 -27.50 21.79
C LEU A 4 -13.86 -26.41 20.86
N SER A 5 -13.65 -25.12 21.18
CA SER A 5 -13.92 -23.98 20.31
C SER A 5 -13.31 -22.72 20.92
N VAL A 6 -12.82 -21.82 20.07
CA VAL A 6 -12.46 -20.45 20.45
C VAL A 6 -13.41 -19.54 19.67
N MET A 7 -14.33 -18.86 20.36
CA MET A 7 -15.07 -17.75 19.77
C MET A 7 -14.12 -16.56 19.62
N ASN A 8 -13.39 -16.53 18.50
CA ASN A 8 -12.76 -15.30 18.04
C ASN A 8 -13.85 -14.44 17.39
N ASN A 9 -14.68 -13.82 18.21
CA ASN A 9 -15.53 -12.70 17.81
C ASN A 9 -14.68 -11.41 17.69
N HIS A 10 -13.52 -11.50 17.03
CA HIS A 10 -12.90 -10.30 16.49
C HIS A 10 -13.86 -9.84 15.40
N ILE A 11 -14.69 -8.89 15.81
CA ILE A 11 -15.56 -8.07 14.99
C ILE A 11 -14.86 -7.90 13.65
N GLU A 12 -15.48 -8.36 12.57
CA GLU A 12 -15.15 -7.96 11.21
C GLU A 12 -15.30 -6.43 11.20
N GLU A 13 -14.28 -5.71 11.64
CA GLU A 13 -14.13 -4.29 11.36
C GLU A 13 -14.16 -4.23 9.85
N ALA A 14 -15.33 -3.84 9.31
CA ALA A 14 -15.62 -3.77 7.89
C ALA A 14 -14.32 -3.51 7.14
N GLU A 15 -13.77 -4.57 6.51
CA GLU A 15 -12.40 -4.55 6.02
C GLU A 15 -12.25 -3.27 5.22
N LYS A 16 -11.52 -2.29 5.76
CA LYS A 16 -11.21 -1.08 5.02
C LYS A 16 -10.36 -1.58 3.88
N LYS A 17 -11.01 -1.83 2.74
CA LYS A 17 -10.39 -2.43 1.58
C LYS A 17 -9.13 -1.64 1.29
N ASP A 18 -8.00 -2.32 1.39
CA ASP A 18 -6.73 -1.71 1.04
C ASP A 18 -6.70 -1.62 -0.48
N TYR A 19 -6.86 -0.42 -1.01
CA TYR A 19 -6.75 -0.17 -2.44
C TYR A 19 -5.29 0.05 -2.87
N GLY A 20 -4.35 0.09 -1.92
CA GLY A 20 -2.93 0.23 -2.17
C GLY A 20 -2.49 1.66 -2.47
N TYR A 21 -1.39 1.78 -3.21
CA TYR A 21 -0.75 3.02 -3.59
C TYR A 21 -0.45 3.04 -5.08
N GLY A 22 -0.41 4.25 -5.66
CA GLY A 22 0.17 4.52 -6.97
C GLY A 22 1.41 5.38 -6.83
N CYS A 23 2.46 5.09 -7.58
CA CYS A 23 3.71 5.83 -7.50
C CYS A 23 4.42 5.90 -8.84
N THR A 24 5.09 7.03 -9.08
CA THR A 24 5.97 7.23 -10.23
C THR A 24 7.40 7.35 -9.72
N CYS A 25 8.28 6.49 -10.24
CA CYS A 25 9.69 6.48 -9.88
C CYS A 25 10.38 7.75 -10.36
N ASP A 26 10.96 8.51 -9.43
CA ASP A 26 11.74 9.72 -9.72
C ASP A 26 13.07 9.43 -10.41
N ASN A 27 13.59 8.20 -10.32
CA ASN A 27 14.83 7.80 -10.98
C ASN A 27 14.64 7.34 -12.44
N CYS A 28 13.59 6.57 -12.73
CA CYS A 28 13.41 5.95 -14.06
C CYS A 28 12.07 6.26 -14.75
N GLY A 29 11.21 7.06 -14.13
CA GLY A 29 9.91 7.45 -14.68
C GLY A 29 8.84 6.34 -14.69
N THR A 30 9.17 5.13 -14.22
CA THR A 30 8.20 4.02 -14.22
C THR A 30 7.07 4.32 -13.23
N THR A 31 5.83 4.31 -13.71
CA THR A 31 4.63 4.35 -12.89
C THR A 31 4.14 2.94 -12.56
N PHE A 32 3.78 2.70 -11.31
CA PHE A 32 3.32 1.40 -10.82
C PHE A 32 2.34 1.55 -9.66
N ILE A 33 1.59 0.47 -9.40
CA ILE A 33 0.71 0.33 -8.24
C ILE A 33 1.21 -0.81 -7.36
N PHE A 34 0.96 -0.73 -6.05
CA PHE A 34 1.36 -1.75 -5.08
C PHE A 34 0.42 -1.77 -3.87
N GLU A 35 0.30 -2.92 -3.20
CA GLU A 35 -0.48 -3.07 -1.96
C GLU A 35 0.26 -2.49 -0.76
N SER A 36 -0.45 -2.11 0.32
CA SER A 36 0.26 -1.64 1.53
C SER A 36 1.21 -2.72 2.08
N SER A 37 0.91 -4.01 1.88
CA SER A 37 1.76 -5.13 2.29
C SER A 37 3.16 -5.16 1.64
N GLU A 38 3.31 -4.53 0.47
CA GLU A 38 4.57 -4.50 -0.29
C GLU A 38 5.49 -3.34 0.12
N ALA A 39 4.97 -2.36 0.86
CA ALA A 39 5.77 -1.29 1.44
C ALA A 39 6.44 -1.75 2.73
N ALA A 40 7.65 -1.23 2.94
CA ALA A 40 8.38 -1.44 4.17
C ALA A 40 8.08 -0.31 5.17
N TYR A 41 7.60 -0.71 6.35
CA TYR A 41 7.24 0.17 7.45
C TYR A 41 8.24 -0.01 8.61
N PRO A 42 8.68 1.08 9.25
CA PRO A 42 9.51 0.98 10.43
C PRO A 42 8.69 0.43 11.62
N ARG A 43 9.37 -0.28 12.52
CA ARG A 43 8.75 -1.01 13.65
C ARG A 43 8.45 -0.10 14.84
N HIS A 44 7.64 0.93 14.63
CA HIS A 44 7.10 1.76 15.71
C HIS A 44 5.65 2.16 15.43
N ILE A 45 5.00 2.74 16.43
CA ILE A 45 3.61 3.17 16.35
C ILE A 45 3.51 4.37 15.39
N ASN A 46 2.50 4.36 14.52
CA ASN A 46 2.13 5.43 13.59
C ASN A 46 3.32 5.98 12.77
N PRO A 47 3.94 5.15 11.92
CA PRO A 47 5.04 5.61 11.08
C PRO A 47 4.56 6.67 10.09
N LYS A 48 5.34 7.73 9.91
CA LYS A 48 5.00 8.79 8.96
C LYS A 48 5.29 8.31 7.54
N PRO A 49 4.58 8.82 6.51
CA PRO A 49 4.85 8.44 5.11
C PRO A 49 6.29 8.70 4.63
N ASN A 50 7.01 9.65 5.24
CA ASN A 50 8.42 9.92 4.96
C ASN A 50 9.37 8.82 5.48
N GLU A 51 8.91 8.00 6.42
CA GLU A 51 9.68 6.95 7.08
C GLU A 51 9.38 5.57 6.48
N CYS A 52 8.39 5.48 5.59
CA CYS A 52 7.99 4.26 4.90
C CYS A 52 8.50 4.30 3.46
N TYR A 53 8.86 3.14 2.91
CA TYR A 53 9.50 3.05 1.60
C TYR A 53 8.98 1.89 0.76
N VAL A 54 9.06 2.05 -0.55
CA VAL A 54 8.79 1.03 -1.57
C VAL A 54 9.95 0.99 -2.55
N SER A 55 10.28 -0.19 -3.08
CA SER A 55 11.28 -0.33 -4.14
C SER A 55 10.61 -0.30 -5.50
N CYS A 56 11.11 0.53 -6.42
CA CYS A 56 10.65 0.55 -7.80
C CYS A 56 10.81 -0.85 -8.42
N PRO A 57 9.75 -1.45 -9.01
CA PRO A 57 9.81 -2.81 -9.54
C PRO A 57 10.82 -2.93 -10.70
N ASN A 58 11.04 -1.84 -11.45
CA ASN A 58 11.93 -1.79 -12.61
C ASN A 58 13.40 -1.55 -12.25
N CYS A 59 13.73 -0.40 -11.64
CA CYS A 59 15.14 -0.01 -11.39
C CYS A 59 15.61 -0.22 -9.94
N LYS A 60 14.74 -0.76 -9.06
CA LYS A 60 15.00 -1.00 -7.63
C LYS A 60 15.29 0.24 -6.77
N HIS A 61 15.17 1.44 -7.34
CA HIS A 61 15.28 2.69 -6.60
C HIS A 61 14.28 2.74 -5.43
N ILE A 62 14.74 3.22 -4.27
CA ILE A 62 13.93 3.29 -3.05
C ILE A 62 13.18 4.62 -3.04
N ILE A 63 11.86 4.56 -2.95
CA ILE A 63 10.97 5.73 -2.98
C ILE A 63 10.24 5.79 -1.64
N THR A 64 10.16 6.99 -1.05
CA THR A 64 9.40 7.20 0.17
C THR A 64 7.90 7.24 -0.14
N LEU A 65 7.06 6.68 0.73
CA LEU A 65 5.61 6.65 0.52
C LEU A 65 4.98 8.05 0.48
N ALA A 66 5.65 9.07 1.02
CA ALA A 66 5.25 10.46 0.87
C ALA A 66 5.24 10.98 -0.58
N LYS A 67 6.01 10.35 -1.48
CA LYS A 67 5.97 10.64 -2.92
C LYS A 67 4.92 9.81 -3.67
N CYS A 68 4.24 8.89 -2.99
CA CYS A 68 3.23 8.02 -3.56
C CYS A 68 1.82 8.42 -3.10
N THR A 69 0.82 8.11 -3.90
CA THR A 69 -0.58 8.41 -3.62
C THR A 69 -1.26 7.19 -3.02
N LYS A 70 -1.76 7.29 -1.79
CA LYS A 70 -2.59 6.23 -1.18
C LYS A 70 -4.02 6.31 -1.70
N PHE A 71 -4.55 5.20 -2.20
CA PHE A 71 -5.92 5.12 -2.66
C PHE A 71 -6.88 4.87 -1.50
N LYS A 72 -7.91 5.70 -1.38
CA LYS A 72 -8.97 5.59 -0.37
C LYS A 72 -10.19 4.84 -0.89
N THR A 73 -10.36 4.80 -2.21
CA THR A 73 -11.53 4.20 -2.86
C THR A 73 -11.13 3.45 -4.12
N LEU A 74 -12.00 2.52 -4.54
CA LEU A 74 -11.84 1.83 -5.82
C LEU A 74 -11.85 2.80 -7.01
N TYR A 75 -12.57 3.92 -6.89
CA TYR A 75 -12.61 4.95 -7.92
C TYR A 75 -11.24 5.60 -8.13
N GLU A 76 -10.54 5.98 -7.05
CA GLU A 76 -9.19 6.56 -7.14
C GLU A 76 -8.19 5.59 -7.80
N LEU A 77 -8.26 4.30 -7.44
CA LEU A 77 -7.42 3.27 -8.07
C LEU A 77 -7.71 3.15 -9.58
N ASN A 78 -8.97 3.10 -9.97
CA ASN A 78 -9.35 2.95 -11.38
C ASN A 78 -9.04 4.21 -12.20
N ASP A 79 -9.22 5.40 -11.63
CA ASP A 79 -8.85 6.65 -12.29
C ASP A 79 -7.34 6.74 -12.50
N PHE A 80 -6.54 6.35 -11.51
CA PHE A 80 -5.09 6.25 -11.66
C PHE A 80 -4.70 5.29 -12.78
N LYS A 81 -5.28 4.08 -12.83
CA LYS A 81 -5.02 3.14 -13.92
C LYS A 81 -5.35 3.76 -15.27
N ARG A 82 -6.51 4.38 -15.41
CA ARG A 82 -6.95 5.03 -16.66
C ARG A 82 -5.95 6.08 -17.15
N ILE A 83 -5.39 6.89 -16.25
CA ILE A 83 -4.44 7.96 -16.61
C ILE A 83 -3.11 7.42 -17.17
N TYR A 84 -2.67 6.24 -16.73
CA TYR A 84 -1.33 5.70 -17.03
C TYR A 84 -1.34 4.44 -17.92
N ASP A 85 -2.51 3.91 -18.27
CA ASP A 85 -2.70 2.75 -19.18
C ASP A 85 -3.04 3.19 -20.62
N GLU A 86 -3.11 4.51 -20.89
CA GLU A 86 -3.19 5.12 -22.24
C GLU A 86 -1.80 5.39 -22.83
#